data_AF-A0A741C736-F1
#
_entry.id   AF-A0A741C736-F1
#
_cell.length_a   1.000
_cell.length_b   1.000
_cell.length_c   1.000
_cell.angle_alpha   90.00
_cell.angle_beta   90.00
_cell.angle_gamma   90.00
#
_symmetry.space_group_name_H-M   'P 1'
#
loop_
_entity.id
_entity.type
_entity.pdbx_description
1 polymer ?
#
loop_
_entity_poly.entity_id
_entity_poly.type
_entity_poly.pdbx_seq_one_letter_code
_entity_poly.pdbx_strand_id
1 'polypeptide(L)' 'MKYELYRAIDTRDNKPMYWLLAGVYPERKLALFTPKTMAADVKRKTAAAPDSIIWGSTKAWYAHAALEGAKLIYSWEFRQ' A
#
# COMPACT_ATOMS: atom_id res chain seq x y z
N MET A 1 -4.55 -4.07 13.43
CA MET A 1 -3.67 -3.97 12.24
C MET A 1 -3.99 -2.70 11.45
N LYS A 2 -3.06 -1.76 11.38
CA LYS A 2 -3.20 -0.47 10.67
C LYS A 2 -2.79 -0.60 9.20
N TYR A 3 -3.53 0.05 8.31
CA TYR A 3 -3.30 0.09 6.87
C TYR A 3 -3.30 1.53 6.36
N GLU A 4 -2.34 1.88 5.52
CA GLU A 4 -2.21 3.19 4.89
C GLU A 4 -2.04 2.99 3.38
N LEU A 5 -2.98 3.51 2.59
CA LEU A 5 -2.98 3.42 1.13
C LEU A 5 -2.55 4.75 0.53
N TYR A 6 -1.41 4.73 -0.16
CA TYR A 6 -0.86 5.88 -0.86
C TYR A 6 -1.05 5.73 -2.36
N ARG A 7 -1.20 6.84 -3.06
CA ARG A 7 -1.03 6.95 -4.50
C ARG A 7 0.30 7.62 -4.78
N ALA A 8 1.14 7.00 -5.57
CA ALA A 8 2.43 7.55 -5.97
C ALA A 8 2.72 7.15 -7.43
N ILE A 9 3.62 7.89 -8.08
CA ILE A 9 4.23 7.42 -9.32
C ILE A 9 5.34 6.44 -8.92
N ASP A 10 5.27 5.20 -9.41
CA ASP A 10 6.32 4.20 -9.23
C ASP A 10 7.48 4.54 -10.17
N THR A 11 8.66 4.84 -9.62
CA THR A 11 9.80 5.29 -10.43
C THR A 11 10.40 4.20 -11.31
N ARG A 12 10.07 2.92 -11.09
CA ARG A 12 10.59 1.80 -11.90
C ARG A 12 10.02 1.79 -13.31
N ASP A 13 8.75 2.16 -13.45
CA ASP A 13 8.03 2.15 -14.72
C ASP A 13 7.31 3.48 -15.03
N ASN A 14 7.49 4.48 -14.16
CA ASN A 14 6.91 5.82 -14.22
C ASN A 14 5.37 5.82 -14.32
N LYS A 15 4.71 4.86 -13.66
CA LYS A 15 3.24 4.73 -13.67
C LYS A 15 2.62 5.05 -12.31
N PRO A 16 1.41 5.63 -12.28
CA PRO A 16 0.67 5.79 -11.04
C PRO A 16 0.30 4.42 -10.48
N MET A 17 0.63 4.17 -9.22
CA MET A 17 0.35 2.93 -8.50
C MET A 17 -0.20 3.23 -7.11
N TYR A 18 -0.92 2.26 -6.55
CA TYR A 18 -1.35 2.28 -5.17
C TYR A 18 -0.40 1.44 -4.31
N TRP A 19 0.11 2.06 -3.25
CA TRP A 19 1.06 1.48 -2.31
C TRP A 19 0.37 1.31 -0.96
N LEU A 20 0.13 0.06 -0.56
CA LEU A 20 -0.50 -0.28 0.70
C LEU A 20 0.57 -0.65 1.72
N LEU A 21 0.73 0.18 2.74
CA LEU A 21 1.53 -0.14 3.92
C LEU A 21 0.64 -0.75 4.99
N ALA A 22 1.07 -1.85 5.59
CA ALA A 22 0.37 -2.53 6.68
C ALA A 22 1.28 -2.72 7.90
N GLY A 23 0.77 -2.46 9.09
CA GLY A 23 1.48 -2.60 10.35
C GLY A 23 2.17 -1.33 10.86
N VAL A 24 3.06 -1.50 11.83
CA VAL A 24 3.78 -0.42 12.51
C VAL A 24 5.28 -0.55 12.20
N TYR A 25 5.97 0.58 12.08
CA TYR A 25 7.42 0.57 11.87
C TYR A 25 8.12 -0.10 13.07
N PRO A 26 9.17 -0.92 12.87
CA PRO A 26 9.85 -1.22 11.60
C PRO A 26 9.24 -2.38 10.78
N GLU A 27 8.32 -3.14 11.36
CA GLU A 27 7.77 -4.38 10.78
C GLU A 27 6.65 -4.16 9.75
N ARG A 28 6.65 -2.99 9.10
CA ARG A 28 5.67 -2.69 8.04
C ARG A 28 5.85 -3.63 6.87
N LYS A 29 4.73 -4.10 6.33
CA LYS A 29 4.63 -4.83 5.08
C LYS A 29 4.12 -3.91 3.98
N LEU A 30 4.50 -4.20 2.74
CA LEU A 30 4.10 -3.43 1.57
C LEU A 30 3.36 -4.32 0.57
N ALA A 31 2.28 -3.81 -0.02
CA ALA A 31 1.66 -4.41 -1.19
C ALA A 31 1.43 -3.34 -2.27
N LEU A 32 1.52 -3.73 -3.54
CA LEU A 32 1.26 -2.86 -4.68
C LEU A 32 -0.04 -3.25 -5.37
N PHE A 33 -0.78 -2.24 -5.80
CA PHE A 33 -1.99 -2.40 -6.59
C PHE A 33 -1.95 -1.46 -7.80
N THR A 34 -2.49 -1.93 -8.92
CA THR A 34 -2.61 -1.12 -10.14
C THR A 34 -3.60 0.02 -9.93
N PRO A 35 -3.49 1.14 -10.67
CA PRO A 35 -4.43 2.26 -10.55
C PRO A 35 -5.84 1.91 -11.04
N LYS A 36 -6.01 0.81 -11.79
CA LYS A 36 -7.32 0.26 -12.16
C LYS A 36 -8.08 -0.32 -10.97
N THR A 37 -7.38 -0.67 -9.89
CA THR A 37 -7.98 -1.18 -8.65
C THR A 37 -8.62 -0.03 -7.89
N MET A 38 -9.93 -0.11 -7.61
CA MET A 38 -10.57 0.90 -6.78
C MET A 38 -10.05 0.81 -5.35
N ALA A 39 -9.76 1.95 -4.72
CA ALA A 39 -9.25 1.97 -3.35
C ALA A 39 -10.21 1.30 -2.34
N ALA A 40 -11.52 1.36 -2.58
CA ALA A 40 -12.52 0.64 -1.80
C ALA A 40 -12.36 -0.89 -1.88
N ASP A 41 -11.90 -1.42 -3.01
CA ASP A 41 -11.62 -2.85 -3.18
C ASP A 41 -10.38 -3.27 -2.41
N VAL A 42 -9.36 -2.41 -2.35
CA VAL A 42 -8.17 -2.65 -1.52
C VAL A 42 -8.58 -2.79 -0.06
N LYS A 43 -9.40 -1.86 0.46
CA LYS A 43 -9.91 -1.94 1.84
C LYS A 43 -10.73 -3.22 2.07
N ARG A 44 -11.66 -3.55 1.16
CA ARG A 44 -12.45 -4.80 1.25
C ARG A 44 -11.55 -6.03 1.26
N LYS A 45 -10.53 -6.09 0.41
CA LYS A 45 -9.58 -7.21 0.36
C LYS A 45 -8.78 -7.35 1.66
N THR A 46 -8.31 -6.24 2.24
CA THR A 46 -7.61 -6.28 3.55
C THR A 46 -8.50 -6.72 4.71
N ALA A 47 -9.82 -6.53 4.62
CA ALA A 47 -10.77 -6.99 5.63
C ALA A 47 -11.10 -8.48 5.49
N ALA A 48 -11.34 -8.93 4.25
CA ALA A 48 -11.86 -10.26 3.98
C ALA A 48 -10.78 -11.34 3.90
N ALA A 49 -9.61 -11.02 3.33
CA ALA A 49 -8.55 -11.99 3.09
C ALA A 49 -7.16 -11.34 3.07
N PRO A 50 -6.68 -10.79 4.22
CA PRO A 50 -5.38 -10.14 4.29
C PRO A 50 -4.20 -11.07 3.92
N ASP A 51 -4.33 -12.37 4.16
CA ASP A 51 -3.30 -13.36 3.83
C ASP A 51 -3.22 -13.68 2.33
N SER A 52 -4.26 -13.33 1.55
CA SER A 52 -4.25 -13.46 0.08
C SER A 52 -3.52 -12.31 -0.63
N ILE A 53 -3.05 -11.32 0.13
CA ILE A 53 -2.30 -10.18 -0.39
C ILE A 53 -0.83 -10.57 -0.45
N ILE A 54 -0.21 -10.33 -1.60
CA ILE A 54 1.23 -10.53 -1.77
C ILE A 54 1.94 -9.37 -1.09
N TRP A 55 2.54 -9.67 0.06
CA TRP A 55 3.31 -8.73 0.85
C TRP A 55 4.79 -8.80 0.48
N GLY A 56 5.40 -7.64 0.32
CA GLY A 56 6.82 -7.45 0.07
C GLY A 56 7.48 -6.52 1.10
N SER A 57 8.78 -6.30 0.91
CA SER A 57 9.58 -5.42 1.77
C SER A 57 9.26 -3.94 1.52
N THR A 58 9.24 -3.15 2.60
CA THR A 58 9.11 -1.69 2.55
C THR A 58 10.32 -0.98 1.94
N LYS A 59 11.45 -1.68 1.70
CA LYS A 59 12.59 -1.11 0.94
C LYS A 59 12.16 -0.57 -0.42
N ALA A 60 11.25 -1.27 -1.11
CA ALA A 60 10.74 -0.83 -2.41
C ALA A 60 9.93 0.48 -2.32
N TRP A 61 9.20 0.70 -1.21
CA TRP A 61 8.48 1.95 -0.98
C TRP A 61 9.44 3.14 -0.88
N TYR A 62 10.50 3.01 -0.09
CA TYR A 62 11.49 4.07 0.08
C TYR A 62 12.28 4.36 -1.20
N ALA A 63 12.60 3.32 -1.98
CA ALA A 63 13.36 3.47 -3.23
C ALA A 63 12.53 4.04 -4.39
N HIS A 64 11.22 3.75 -4.45
CA HIS A 64 10.45 3.95 -5.68
C HIS A 64 9.17 4.78 -5.55
N ALA A 65 8.78 5.22 -4.35
CA ALA A 65 7.53 5.96 -4.18
C ALA A 65 7.60 7.06 -3.12
N ALA A 66 8.24 6.83 -1.98
CA ALA A 66 8.17 7.71 -0.81
C ALA A 66 8.70 9.13 -1.07
N LEU A 67 9.71 9.27 -1.94
CA LEU A 67 10.42 10.53 -2.18
C LEU A 67 9.76 11.41 -3.25
N GLU A 68 8.97 10.82 -4.16
CA GLU A 68 8.38 11.50 -5.32
C GLU A 68 6.95 12.02 -5.05
N GLY A 69 6.68 12.49 -3.82
CA GLY A 69 5.40 13.12 -3.48
C GLY A 69 4.22 12.15 -3.32
N ALA A 70 4.46 10.96 -2.76
CA ALA A 70 3.40 10.00 -2.47
C ALA A 70 2.28 10.60 -1.60
N LYS A 71 1.04 10.49 -2.07
CA LYS A 71 -0.15 11.06 -1.42
C LYS A 71 -0.93 9.99 -0.68
N LEU A 72 -1.16 10.17 0.62
CA LEU A 72 -2.07 9.32 1.39
C LEU A 72 -3.51 9.51 0.86
N ILE A 73 -4.16 8.41 0.51
CA ILE A 73 -5.54 8.40 0.00
C ILE A 73 -6.51 7.91 1.07
N TYR A 74 -6.14 6.82 1.76
CA TYR A 74 -6.95 6.24 2.83
C TYR A 74 -6.06 5.68 3.94
N SER A 75 -6.59 5.73 5.16
CA SER A 75 -6.02 5.06 6.33
C SER A 75 -7.15 4.36 7.07
N TRP A 76 -6.93 3.12 7.48
CA TRP A 76 -7.90 2.36 8.26
C TRP A 76 -7.19 1.39 9.20
N GLU A 77 -7.92 0.95 10.21
CA GLU A 77 -7.44 -0.03 11.16
C GLU A 77 -8.55 -1.04 11.45
N PHE A 78 -8.17 -2.32 11.51
CA PHE A 78 -9.03 -3.36 12.08
C PHE A 78 -8.51 -3.69 13.47
N ARG A 79 -9.40 -3.65 14.46
CA ARG A 79 -9.12 -4.26 15.77
C ARG A 79 -9.11 -5.77 15.54
N GLN A 80 -7.97 -6.39 15.77
CA GLN A 80 -7.87 -7.85 15.88
C GLN A 80 -8.31 -8.25 17.29
#